data_AF-F0G7R8-F1
#
_entry.id   AF-F0G7R8-F1
#
_cell.length_a   1.000
_cell.length_b   1.000
_cell.length_c   1.000
_cell.angle_alpha   90.00
_cell.angle_beta   90.00
_cell.angle_gamma   90.00
#
_symmetry.space_group_name_H-M   'P 1'
#
loop_
_entity.id
_entity.type
_entity.pdbx_description
1 polymer ?
#
loop_
_entity_poly.entity_id
_entity_poly.type
_entity_poly.pdbx_seq_one_letter_code
_entity_poly.pdbx_strand_id
1 'polypeptide(L)'
;EAPQVAQIVRAMDEAAGMTGAPRYAACAPADLPLVVRDVLGRRDPALERVIGKALRRFAEFSTVDRVFDNRRVRDEIDFEPLPFIDYVEECMRTSRGIAVTELMRGALH
;
A
#
# COMPACT_ATOMS: atom_id res chain seq x y z
N GLU A 1 -6.26 0.32 20.08
CA GLU A 1 -7.27 0.73 19.07
C GLU A 1 -6.60 0.64 17.69
N ALA A 2 -7.24 0.09 16.66
CA ALA A 2 -6.65 0.04 15.33
C ALA A 2 -6.64 1.46 14.73
N PRO A 3 -5.57 1.87 14.03
CA PRO A 3 -5.53 3.20 13.45
C PRO A 3 -6.64 3.35 12.41
N GLN A 4 -7.38 4.46 12.48
CA GLN A 4 -8.36 4.81 11.46
C GLN A 4 -7.64 5.07 10.14
N VAL A 5 -8.32 4.84 9.00
CA VAL A 5 -7.76 5.11 7.66
C VAL A 5 -7.17 6.52 7.55
N ALA A 6 -7.78 7.51 8.21
CA ALA A 6 -7.27 8.88 8.29
C ALA A 6 -5.91 8.99 8.98
N GLN A 7 -5.66 8.19 10.03
CA GLN A 7 -4.37 8.15 10.74
C GLN A 7 -3.30 7.46 9.88
N ILE A 8 -3.67 6.43 9.13
CA ILE A 8 -2.79 5.76 8.14
C ILE A 8 -2.38 6.74 7.04
N VAL A 9 -3.36 7.43 6.44
CA VAL A 9 -3.12 8.44 5.39
C VAL A 9 -2.18 9.54 5.89
N ARG A 10 -2.44 10.05 7.10
CA ARG A 10 -1.59 11.09 7.71
C ARG A 10 -0.15 10.63 7.93
N ALA A 11 0.03 9.41 8.44
CA ALA A 11 1.35 8.82 8.62
C ALA A 11 2.11 8.68 7.29
N MET A 12 1.41 8.25 6.23
CA MET A 12 2.01 8.19 4.89
C MET A 12 2.40 9.56 4.34
N ASP A 13 1.57 10.59 4.53
CA ASP A 13 1.88 11.95 4.10
C ASP A 13 3.07 12.54 4.87
N GLU A 14 3.13 12.31 6.18
CA GLU A 14 4.25 12.73 7.04
C GLU A 14 5.56 12.05 6.59
N ALA A 15 5.56 10.72 6.44
CA ALA A 15 6.74 9.95 6.02
C ALA A 15 7.23 10.32 4.61
N ALA A 16 6.31 10.70 3.72
CA ALA A 16 6.65 11.15 2.37
C ALA A 16 7.12 12.62 2.32
N GLY A 17 7.01 13.39 3.41
CA GLY A 17 7.27 14.82 3.42
C GLY A 17 6.25 15.65 2.63
N MET A 18 5.00 15.18 2.57
CA MET A 18 3.94 15.71 1.69
C MET A 18 2.70 16.19 2.46
N THR A 19 2.86 16.59 3.72
CA THR A 19 1.78 16.98 4.63
C THR A 19 0.87 18.06 4.01
N GLY A 20 -0.43 17.75 3.86
CA GLY A 20 -1.46 18.73 3.46
C GLY A 20 -1.90 18.70 1.99
N ALA A 21 -1.43 17.75 1.17
CA ALA A 21 -1.94 17.57 -0.20
C ALA A 21 -3.13 16.60 -0.23
N PRO A 22 -4.32 16.97 -0.77
CA PRO A 22 -5.43 16.04 -0.92
C PRO A 22 -5.15 15.10 -2.10
N ARG A 23 -4.47 13.98 -1.85
CA ARG A 23 -4.08 13.02 -2.89
C ARG A 23 -4.85 11.72 -2.90
N TYR A 24 -5.42 11.31 -1.77
CA TYR A 24 -6.14 10.05 -1.69
C TYR A 24 -7.61 10.29 -2.00
N ALA A 25 -8.02 9.87 -3.18
CA ALA A 25 -9.43 9.75 -3.54
C ALA A 25 -9.85 8.28 -3.40
N ALA A 26 -11.06 8.05 -2.91
CA ALA A 26 -11.67 6.73 -3.00
C ALA A 26 -11.79 6.37 -4.50
N CYS A 27 -11.24 5.22 -4.87
CA CYS A 27 -11.32 4.68 -6.23
C CYS A 27 -12.36 3.57 -6.24
N ALA A 28 -13.38 3.66 -7.11
CA ALA A 28 -14.28 2.53 -7.28
C ALA A 28 -13.55 1.39 -8.01
N PRO A 29 -13.91 0.12 -7.78
CA PRO A 29 -13.30 -1.01 -8.50
C PRO A 29 -13.40 -0.88 -10.03
N ALA A 30 -14.44 -0.19 -10.53
CA ALA A 30 -14.65 0.08 -11.94
C ALA A 30 -13.59 1.02 -12.55
N ASP A 31 -12.99 1.88 -11.72
CA ASP A 31 -12.01 2.89 -12.16
C ASP A 31 -10.57 2.35 -12.14
N LEU A 32 -10.33 1.18 -11.53
CA LEU A 32 -9.01 0.55 -11.44
C LEU A 32 -8.27 0.44 -12.79
N PRO A 33 -8.92 0.10 -13.93
CA PRO A 33 -8.23 0.07 -15.21
C PRO A 33 -7.64 1.42 -15.64
N LEU A 34 -8.25 2.55 -15.23
CA LEU A 34 -7.72 3.88 -15.51
C LEU A 34 -6.48 4.15 -14.63
N VAL A 35 -6.60 3.86 -13.33
CA VAL A 35 -5.48 4.01 -12.37
C VAL A 35 -4.26 3.19 -12.81
N VAL A 36 -4.47 1.95 -13.26
CA VAL A 36 -3.37 1.09 -13.75
C VAL A 36 -2.65 1.73 -14.93
N ARG A 37 -3.38 2.33 -15.86
CA ARG A 37 -2.78 2.98 -17.04
C ARG A 37 -2.02 4.24 -16.66
N ASP A 38 -2.55 5.04 -15.75
CA ASP A 38 -1.89 6.24 -15.25
C ASP A 38 -0.59 5.89 -14.54
N VAL A 39 -0.59 4.86 -13.67
CA VAL A 39 0.60 4.38 -12.96
C VAL A 39 1.68 3.89 -13.92
N LEU A 40 1.30 3.20 -15.00
CA LEU A 40 2.26 2.66 -15.95
C LEU A 40 2.86 3.74 -16.87
N GLY A 41 2.17 4.85 -17.09
CA GLY A 41 2.61 5.95 -17.97
C GLY A 41 2.78 5.55 -19.45
N ARG A 42 2.48 4.30 -19.81
CA ARG A 42 2.55 3.72 -21.15
C ARG A 42 1.61 2.52 -21.24
N ARG A 43 1.19 2.16 -22.45
CA ARG A 43 0.45 0.90 -22.66
C ARG A 43 1.36 -0.31 -22.59
N ASP A 44 1.01 -1.25 -21.73
CA ASP A 44 1.63 -2.57 -21.61
C ASP A 44 0.57 -3.59 -21.18
N PRO A 45 -0.04 -4.34 -22.12
CA PRO A 45 -1.16 -5.24 -21.81
C PRO A 45 -0.83 -6.40 -20.87
N ALA A 46 0.45 -6.73 -20.68
CA ALA A 46 0.86 -7.76 -19.73
C ALA A 46 0.92 -7.17 -18.32
N LEU A 47 1.62 -6.05 -18.14
CA LEU A 47 1.71 -5.36 -16.85
C LEU A 47 0.35 -4.82 -16.39
N GLU A 48 -0.44 -4.25 -17.30
CA GLU A 48 -1.80 -3.76 -16.99
C GLU A 48 -2.67 -4.87 -16.36
N ARG A 49 -2.56 -6.08 -16.88
CA ARG A 49 -3.33 -7.23 -16.39
C ARG A 49 -2.86 -7.70 -15.02
N VAL A 50 -1.55 -7.73 -14.79
CA VAL A 50 -0.96 -8.17 -13.51
C VAL A 50 -1.30 -7.17 -12.41
N ILE A 51 -1.02 -5.89 -12.64
CA ILE A 51 -1.28 -4.82 -11.67
C ILE A 51 -2.79 -4.69 -11.43
N GLY A 52 -3.61 -4.72 -12.49
CA GLY A 52 -5.06 -4.66 -12.35
C GLY A 52 -5.66 -5.81 -11.54
N LYS A 53 -5.11 -7.04 -11.66
CA LYS A 53 -5.51 -8.17 -10.83
C LYS A 53 -5.13 -7.96 -9.36
N ALA A 54 -3.92 -7.47 -9.08
CA ALA A 54 -3.47 -7.18 -7.72
C ALA A 54 -4.34 -6.12 -7.06
N LEU A 55 -4.58 -4.99 -7.73
CA LEU A 55 -5.43 -3.91 -7.20
C LEU A 55 -6.86 -4.37 -6.93
N ARG A 56 -7.43 -5.20 -7.81
CA ARG A 56 -8.78 -5.75 -7.60
C ARG A 56 -8.86 -6.63 -6.36
N ARG A 57 -7.85 -7.48 -6.13
CA ARG A 57 -7.75 -8.28 -4.90
C ARG A 57 -7.67 -7.41 -3.65
N PHE A 58 -6.88 -6.33 -3.69
CA PHE A 58 -6.81 -5.40 -2.55
C PHE A 58 -8.14 -4.65 -2.33
N ALA A 59 -8.85 -4.28 -3.39
CA ALA A 59 -10.16 -3.63 -3.30
C ALA A 59 -11.24 -4.56 -2.69
N GLU A 60 -11.14 -5.88 -2.87
CA GLU A 60 -12.03 -6.83 -2.17
C GLU A 60 -11.87 -6.67 -0.64
N PHE A 61 -10.64 -6.52 -0.14
CA PHE A 61 -10.37 -6.35 1.30
C PHE A 61 -10.90 -5.04 1.87
N SER A 62 -11.03 -3.97 1.08
CA SER A 62 -11.60 -2.70 1.59
C SER A 62 -13.10 -2.80 1.90
N THR A 63 -13.77 -3.85 1.43
CA THR A 63 -15.20 -4.11 1.70
C THR A 63 -15.43 -5.15 2.79
N VAL A 64 -14.39 -5.84 3.24
CA VAL A 64 -14.53 -6.85 4.30
C VAL A 64 -14.52 -6.13 5.64
N ASP A 65 -15.63 -6.25 6.38
CA ASP A 65 -15.73 -5.81 7.77
C ASP A 65 -14.99 -6.80 8.70
N ARG A 66 -13.68 -6.92 8.50
CA ARG A 66 -12.80 -7.76 9.31
C ARG A 66 -11.87 -6.87 10.12
N VAL A 67 -12.06 -6.89 11.42
CA VAL A 67 -11.05 -6.41 12.35
C VAL A 67 -9.95 -7.48 12.43
N PHE A 68 -8.73 -7.12 12.02
CA PHE A 68 -7.57 -7.98 12.22
C PHE A 68 -7.26 -8.08 13.70
N ASP A 69 -7.15 -9.31 14.22
CA ASP A 69 -6.73 -9.56 15.60
C ASP A 69 -5.21 -9.40 15.72
N ASN A 70 -4.78 -8.14 15.82
CA ASN A 70 -3.37 -7.79 15.95
C ASN A 70 -2.74 -8.33 17.25
N ARG A 71 -3.55 -8.68 18.27
CA ARG A 71 -3.04 -9.27 19.51
C ARG A 71 -2.53 -10.68 19.24
N ARG A 72 -3.35 -11.50 18.57
CA ARG A 72 -2.97 -12.86 18.20
C ARG A 72 -1.69 -12.90 17.36
N VAL A 73 -1.56 -11.98 16.39
CA VAL A 73 -0.35 -11.91 15.55
C VAL A 73 0.89 -11.59 16.39
N ARG A 74 0.79 -10.68 17.36
CA ARG A 74 1.90 -10.36 18.28
C ARG A 74 2.30 -11.54 19.15
N ASP A 75 1.33 -12.31 19.62
CA ASP A 75 1.58 -13.53 20.39
C ASP A 75 2.28 -14.62 19.54
N GLU A 76 2.04 -14.65 18.21
CA GLU A 76 2.58 -15.66 17.29
C GLU A 76 4.00 -15.34 16.76
N ILE A 77 4.39 -14.06 16.65
CA ILE A 77 5.63 -13.66 15.95
C ILE A 77 6.86 -13.47 16.87
N ASP A 78 6.71 -13.54 18.20
CA ASP A 78 7.78 -13.37 19.21
C ASP A 78 8.65 -12.11 19.04
N PHE A 79 8.09 -11.06 18.42
CA PHE A 79 8.68 -9.73 18.34
C PHE A 79 7.60 -8.66 18.42
N GLU A 80 7.97 -7.48 18.93
CA GLU A 80 7.08 -6.33 18.95
C GLU A 80 7.10 -5.63 17.58
N PRO A 81 5.97 -5.56 16.84
CA PRO A 81 5.91 -4.87 15.56
C PRO A 81 6.31 -3.41 15.70
N LEU A 82 7.06 -2.91 14.73
CA LEU A 82 7.29 -1.47 14.62
C LEU A 82 5.94 -0.73 14.57
N PRO A 83 5.83 0.41 15.26
CA PRO A 83 4.73 1.35 15.02
C PRO A 83 4.55 1.58 13.52
N PHE A 84 3.30 1.69 13.07
CA PHE A 84 2.99 1.82 11.64
C PHE A 84 3.74 3.00 10.98
N ILE A 85 3.91 4.10 11.71
CA ILE A 85 4.65 5.28 11.24
C ILE A 85 6.11 4.90 10.95
N ASP A 86 6.81 4.32 11.93
CA ASP A 86 8.20 3.88 11.81
C ASP A 86 8.37 2.86 10.66
N TYR A 87 7.41 1.94 10.50
CA TYR A 87 7.40 1.01 9.37
C TYR A 87 7.30 1.73 8.03
N VAL A 88 6.37 2.69 7.89
CA VAL A 88 6.20 3.46 6.64
C VAL A 88 7.43 4.33 6.36
N GLU A 89 8.01 4.97 7.38
CA GLU A 89 9.24 5.75 7.25
C GLU A 89 10.39 4.87 6.73
N GLU A 90 10.54 3.67 7.28
CA GLU A 90 11.57 2.72 6.88
C GLU A 90 11.34 2.21 5.45
N CYS A 91 10.09 1.90 5.08
CA CYS A 91 9.72 1.58 3.70
C CYS A 91 10.06 2.72 2.73
N MET A 92 9.73 3.96 3.07
CA MET A 92 10.03 5.13 2.24
C MET A 92 11.53 5.42 2.15
N ARG A 93 12.29 5.18 3.22
CA ARG A 93 13.75 5.29 3.25
C ARG A 93 14.42 4.26 2.34
N THR A 94 13.97 3.01 2.39
CA THR A 94 14.58 1.88 1.66
C THR A 94 14.13 1.79 0.20
N SER A 95 12.94 2.26 -0.14
CA SER A 95 12.40 2.26 -1.52
C SER A 95 12.69 3.53 -2.31
N ARG A 96 13.30 4.55 -1.70
CA ARG A 96 13.54 5.86 -2.33
C ARG A 96 14.37 5.71 -3.60
N GLY A 97 13.78 6.15 -4.72
CA GLY A 97 14.45 6.12 -6.03
C GLY A 97 14.50 4.75 -6.69
N ILE A 98 13.88 3.72 -6.11
CA ILE A 98 13.77 2.38 -6.68
C ILE A 98 12.44 2.28 -7.44
N ALA A 99 12.48 1.82 -8.69
CA ALA A 99 11.24 1.60 -9.44
C ALA A 99 10.42 0.44 -8.82
N VAL A 100 9.10 0.55 -8.79
CA VAL A 100 8.21 -0.52 -8.29
C VAL A 100 8.46 -1.86 -9.01
N THR A 101 8.81 -1.80 -10.30
CA THR A 101 9.16 -2.97 -11.10
C THR A 101 10.48 -3.62 -10.69
N GLU A 102 11.39 -2.88 -10.06
CA GLU A 102 12.63 -3.39 -9.49
C GLU A 102 12.41 -3.98 -8.10
N LEU A 103 11.56 -3.38 -7.26
CA LEU A 103 11.14 -3.95 -5.97
C LEU A 103 10.48 -5.33 -6.15
N MET A 104 9.63 -5.47 -7.17
CA MET A 104 8.98 -6.76 -7.50
C MET A 104 9.95 -7.81 -8.05
N ARG A 105 11.17 -7.42 -8.43
CA ARG A 105 12.19 -8.32 -8.98
C ARG A 105 13.06 -8.97 -7.89
N GLY A 106 12.95 -8.51 -6.64
CA GLY A 106 13.84 -8.90 -5.53
C GLY A 106 13.11 -9.40 -4.28
N ALA A 107 12.75 -10.69 -4.28
CA ALA A 107 12.72 -11.54 -3.09
C ALA A 107 13.41 -12.86 -3.45
N LEU A 108 14.65 -12.77 -3.91
CA LEU A 108 15.56 -13.88 -4.18
C LEU A 108 16.84 -13.64 -3.36
N HIS A 109 16.72 -13.80 -2.05
CA HIS A 109 17.82 -14.12 -1.16
C HIS A 109 17.36 -15.27 -0.26
#